data_AF-A0A378ULM8-F1
#
_entry.id   AF-A0A378ULM8-F1
#
_cell.length_a   1.000
_cell.length_b   1.000
_cell.length_c   1.000
_cell.angle_alpha   90.00
_cell.angle_beta   90.00
_cell.angle_gamma   90.00
#
_symmetry.space_group_name_H-M   'P 1'
#
loop_
_entity.id
_entity.type
_entity.pdbx_description
1 polymer ?
#
loop_
_entity_poly.entity_id
_entity_poly.type
_entity_poly.pdbx_seq_one_letter_code
_entity_poly.pdbx_strand_id
1 'polypeptide(L)'
;MQAQTAQTRPTASQIIAAQRAAKKSKRIERNSKIISQIQNGTLKVDKNKAAATASRADKYIRSLCQSPAMSENDYLDCNIKLWLEFNEMRRVRTAQATYFMQYLIRQYRILAVLIYRSPSQQHLLQTHIKICNEAYQALEAWFDQFHELSPNQRDTVLQPLQTLCRAASRTMPEVPVELAQYCAKYSLAVGVLNKGLRFIEHPSNILCAFDETARGSNAYHTARKYHLKYSDYQAQMLDCANLIYEIHQSSSQPDPGFQRPQTIAQCRHPVIQRMVENNADRLVQIIHDAQYWLERMEAATQKSTFDWAGYTARLAKSQAIAKAEQSKQAV
;
A
#
# COMPACT_ATOMS: atom_id res chain seq x y z
N MET A 1 54.10 1.75 -10.61
CA MET A 1 53.46 2.83 -9.82
C MET A 1 52.16 2.30 -9.26
N GLN A 2 52.08 2.06 -7.94
CA GLN A 2 50.85 1.64 -7.26
C GLN A 2 50.02 2.88 -6.93
N ALA A 3 48.78 2.94 -7.42
CA ALA A 3 47.82 3.97 -7.05
C ALA A 3 47.17 3.59 -5.71
N GLN A 4 47.44 4.38 -4.67
CA GLN A 4 46.73 4.30 -3.39
C GLN A 4 45.30 4.82 -3.56
N THR A 5 44.31 3.97 -3.28
CA THR A 5 42.91 4.35 -3.13
C THR A 5 42.75 5.16 -1.84
N ALA A 6 42.58 6.47 -1.97
CA ALA A 6 42.26 7.35 -0.86
C ALA A 6 40.84 7.04 -0.34
N GLN A 7 40.75 6.41 0.84
CA GLN A 7 39.50 6.28 1.57
C GLN A 7 39.04 7.66 2.05
N THR A 8 38.03 8.22 1.39
CA THR A 8 37.40 9.47 1.81
C THR A 8 36.62 9.24 3.11
N ARG A 9 37.03 9.91 4.18
CA ARG A 9 36.30 9.91 5.46
C ARG A 9 34.90 10.51 5.26
N PRO A 10 33.83 9.89 5.79
CA PRO A 10 32.48 10.40 5.62
C PRO A 10 32.35 11.79 6.24
N THR A 11 31.69 12.70 5.52
CA THR A 11 31.51 14.09 5.97
C THR A 11 30.60 14.16 7.19
N ALA A 12 30.72 15.21 8.01
CA ALA A 12 29.90 15.38 9.21
C ALA A 12 28.38 15.35 8.91
N SER A 13 27.96 15.84 7.74
CA SER A 13 26.58 15.73 7.26
C SER A 13 26.15 14.28 7.02
N GLN A 14 27.03 13.46 6.41
CA GLN A 14 26.79 12.02 6.20
C GLN A 14 26.75 11.25 7.53
N ILE A 15 27.58 11.62 8.51
CA ILE A 15 27.56 11.02 9.85
C ILE A 15 26.25 11.35 10.58
N ILE A 16 25.78 12.60 10.53
CA ILE A 16 24.53 13.02 11.17
C ILE A 16 23.31 12.36 10.48
N ALA A 17 23.31 12.28 9.15
CA ALA A 17 22.29 11.58 8.38
C ALA A 17 22.27 10.08 8.73
N ALA A 18 23.43 9.43 8.79
CA ALA A 18 23.56 8.03 9.19
C ALA A 18 23.11 7.80 10.64
N GLN A 19 23.39 8.72 11.56
CA GLN A 19 22.92 8.64 12.95
C GLN A 19 21.39 8.83 13.05
N ARG A 20 20.80 9.72 12.25
CA ARG A 20 19.33 9.88 12.17
C ARG A 20 18.68 8.63 11.57
N ALA A 21 19.25 8.08 10.50
CA ALA A 21 18.81 6.82 9.90
C ALA A 21 18.93 5.64 10.86
N ALA A 22 20.04 5.52 11.59
CA ALA A 22 20.26 4.48 12.61
C ALA A 22 19.30 4.63 13.80
N LYS A 23 19.03 5.85 14.27
CA LYS A 23 18.02 6.11 15.31
C LYS A 23 16.61 5.77 14.83
N LYS A 24 16.28 6.09 13.58
CA LYS A 24 14.98 5.75 12.94
C LYS A 24 14.85 4.23 12.78
N SER A 25 15.88 3.56 12.30
CA SER A 25 15.95 2.09 12.16
C SER A 25 15.81 1.38 13.52
N LYS A 26 16.54 1.80 14.56
CA LYS A 26 16.38 1.25 15.93
C LYS A 26 14.99 1.50 16.50
N ARG A 27 14.35 2.63 16.16
CA ARG A 27 12.97 2.91 16.58
C ARG A 27 11.97 2.01 15.86
N ILE A 28 12.15 1.77 14.57
CA ILE A 28 11.36 0.83 13.77
C ILE A 28 11.53 -0.60 14.29
N GLU A 29 12.75 -1.01 14.62
CA GLU A 29 13.03 -2.34 15.18
C GLU A 29 12.39 -2.52 16.57
N ARG A 30 12.39 -1.47 17.41
CA ARG A 30 11.69 -1.49 18.71
C ARG A 30 10.17 -1.52 18.54
N ASN A 31 9.62 -0.70 17.64
CA ASN A 31 8.18 -0.66 17.38
C ASN A 31 7.69 -2.00 16.81
N SER A 32 8.40 -2.58 15.84
CA SER A 32 8.08 -3.90 15.29
C SER A 32 8.21 -5.02 16.32
N LYS A 33 9.22 -4.99 17.19
CA LYS A 33 9.33 -5.94 18.32
C LYS A 33 8.17 -5.79 19.30
N ILE A 34 7.78 -4.57 19.65
CA ILE A 34 6.62 -4.30 20.53
C ILE A 34 5.33 -4.78 19.87
N ILE A 35 5.10 -4.45 18.59
CA ILE A 35 3.93 -4.90 17.83
C ILE A 35 3.88 -6.43 17.75
N SER A 36 5.01 -7.08 17.45
CA SER A 36 5.12 -8.54 17.43
C SER A 36 4.86 -9.16 18.81
N GLN A 37 5.38 -8.57 19.89
CA GLN A 37 5.15 -9.04 21.26
C GLN A 37 3.70 -8.82 21.74
N ILE A 38 3.03 -7.77 21.26
CA ILE A 38 1.59 -7.52 21.45
C ILE A 38 0.77 -8.55 20.67
N GLN A 39 1.10 -8.79 19.40
CA GLN A 39 0.42 -9.78 18.55
C GLN A 39 0.57 -11.21 19.09
N ASN A 40 1.74 -11.54 19.66
CA ASN A 40 2.04 -12.85 20.25
C ASN A 40 1.64 -12.98 21.73
N GLY A 41 1.03 -11.97 22.34
CA GLY A 41 0.57 -12.00 23.74
C GLY A 41 1.67 -12.10 24.81
N THR A 42 2.93 -11.96 24.43
CA THR A 42 4.12 -12.15 25.30
C THR A 42 4.55 -10.90 26.07
N LEU A 43 4.02 -9.72 25.72
CA LEU A 43 4.38 -8.48 26.40
C LEU A 43 3.66 -8.37 27.76
N LYS A 44 4.38 -8.60 28.86
CA LYS A 44 3.90 -8.24 30.21
C LYS A 44 3.89 -6.72 30.37
N VAL A 45 2.84 -6.06 29.90
CA VAL A 45 2.60 -4.63 30.10
C VAL A 45 2.00 -4.43 31.50
N ASP A 46 2.49 -3.42 32.21
CA ASP A 46 1.84 -2.89 33.41
C ASP A 46 0.35 -2.62 33.11
N LYS A 47 -0.55 -3.30 33.84
CA LYS A 47 -2.00 -3.25 33.62
C LYS A 47 -2.53 -1.80 33.66
N ASN A 48 -1.96 -0.94 34.50
CA ASN A 48 -2.36 0.46 34.61
C ASN A 48 -1.93 1.26 33.39
N LYS A 49 -0.72 1.01 32.86
CA LYS A 49 -0.25 1.64 31.61
C LYS A 49 -1.04 1.16 30.40
N ALA A 50 -1.41 -0.12 30.36
CA ALA A 50 -2.25 -0.70 29.32
C ALA A 50 -3.65 -0.06 29.34
N ALA A 51 -4.28 0.02 30.52
CA ALA A 51 -5.58 0.67 30.69
C ALA A 51 -5.56 2.16 30.31
N ALA A 52 -4.51 2.90 30.72
CA ALA A 52 -4.35 4.31 30.36
C ALA A 52 -4.19 4.51 28.85
N THR A 53 -3.44 3.62 28.18
CA THR A 53 -3.27 3.63 26.73
C THR A 53 -4.58 3.34 26.00
N ALA A 54 -5.32 2.31 26.43
CA ALA A 54 -6.63 1.98 25.88
C ALA A 54 -7.64 3.12 26.06
N SER A 55 -7.66 3.77 27.23
CA SER A 55 -8.52 4.93 27.49
C SER A 55 -8.19 6.12 26.58
N ARG A 56 -6.91 6.40 26.33
CA ARG A 56 -6.48 7.45 25.38
C ARG A 56 -6.92 7.14 23.96
N ALA A 57 -6.76 5.89 23.54
CA ALA A 57 -7.19 5.43 22.23
C ALA A 57 -8.70 5.56 22.05
N ASP A 58 -9.49 5.14 23.04
CA ASP A 58 -10.95 5.29 23.01
C ASP A 58 -11.39 6.75 22.95
N LYS A 59 -10.72 7.65 23.70
CA LYS A 59 -10.97 9.10 23.61
C LYS A 59 -10.68 9.64 22.22
N TYR A 60 -9.56 9.24 21.61
CA TYR A 60 -9.21 9.65 20.25
C TYR A 60 -10.19 9.11 19.21
N ILE A 61 -10.60 7.85 19.29
CA ILE A 61 -11.60 7.31 18.37
C ILE A 61 -12.95 8.03 18.57
N ARG A 62 -13.34 8.33 19.82
CA ARG A 62 -14.56 9.12 20.08
C ARG A 62 -14.48 10.51 19.47
N SER A 63 -13.32 11.18 19.51
CA SER A 63 -13.19 12.51 18.88
C SER A 63 -13.37 12.44 17.36
N LEU A 64 -12.84 11.40 16.69
CA LEU A 64 -13.09 11.18 15.26
C LEU A 64 -14.58 10.99 14.93
N CYS A 65 -15.38 10.50 15.90
CA CYS A 65 -16.81 10.30 15.74
C CYS A 65 -17.66 11.54 16.07
N GLN A 66 -17.06 12.65 16.52
CA GLN A 66 -17.79 13.86 16.91
C GLN A 66 -18.02 14.83 15.75
N SER A 67 -17.25 14.71 14.66
CA SER A 67 -17.48 15.52 13.47
C SER A 67 -18.85 15.22 12.86
N PRO A 68 -19.49 16.18 12.15
CA PRO A 68 -20.72 15.89 11.43
C PRO A 68 -20.50 14.78 10.38
N ALA A 69 -21.60 14.15 10.00
CA ALA A 69 -21.61 13.24 8.85
C ALA A 69 -21.29 14.00 7.55
N MET A 70 -20.90 13.26 6.52
CA MET A 70 -20.69 13.78 5.17
C MET A 70 -21.96 14.47 4.64
N SER A 71 -21.80 15.51 3.83
CA SER A 71 -22.95 16.15 3.18
C SER A 71 -23.64 15.15 2.23
N GLU A 72 -24.94 15.35 1.99
CA GLU A 72 -25.70 14.47 1.09
C GLU A 72 -25.10 14.43 -0.32
N ASN A 73 -24.66 15.58 -0.85
CA ASN A 73 -24.02 15.69 -2.16
C ASN A 73 -22.70 14.89 -2.23
N ASP A 74 -21.81 15.08 -1.25
CA ASP A 74 -20.52 14.36 -1.23
C ASP A 74 -20.72 12.84 -1.11
N TYR A 75 -21.71 12.42 -0.33
CA TYR A 75 -22.09 11.03 -0.19
C TYR A 75 -22.63 10.46 -1.52
N LEU A 76 -23.53 11.19 -2.18
CA LEU A 76 -24.10 10.78 -3.47
C LEU A 76 -22.99 10.63 -4.52
N ASP A 77 -22.05 11.55 -4.60
CA ASP A 77 -20.91 11.48 -5.51
C ASP A 77 -20.04 10.23 -5.24
N CYS A 78 -19.74 9.96 -3.96
CA CYS A 78 -19.00 8.76 -3.58
C CYS A 78 -19.76 7.47 -3.93
N ASN A 79 -21.08 7.45 -3.73
CA ASN A 79 -21.92 6.29 -3.98
C ASN A 79 -22.11 6.04 -5.48
N ILE A 80 -22.30 7.09 -6.28
CA ILE A 80 -22.32 7.00 -7.75
C ILE A 80 -21.01 6.41 -8.25
N LYS A 81 -19.87 6.95 -7.80
CA LYS A 81 -18.55 6.43 -8.19
C LYS A 81 -18.36 4.96 -7.80
N LEU A 82 -18.78 4.58 -6.60
CA LEU A 82 -18.74 3.20 -6.12
C LEU A 82 -19.46 2.24 -7.07
N TRP A 83 -20.70 2.56 -7.44
CA TRP A 83 -21.50 1.71 -8.32
C TRP A 83 -21.02 1.74 -9.77
N LEU A 84 -20.50 2.86 -10.27
CA LEU A 84 -19.88 2.92 -11.59
C LEU A 84 -18.67 1.99 -11.69
N GLU A 85 -17.73 2.08 -10.74
CA GLU A 85 -16.53 1.22 -10.71
C GLU A 85 -16.91 -0.26 -10.55
N PHE A 86 -17.91 -0.58 -9.73
CA PHE A 86 -18.39 -1.96 -9.58
C PHE A 86 -19.05 -2.49 -10.86
N ASN A 87 -19.88 -1.70 -11.53
CA ASN A 87 -20.54 -2.13 -12.75
C ASN A 87 -19.54 -2.32 -13.91
N GLU A 88 -18.46 -1.53 -13.95
CA GLU A 88 -17.42 -1.67 -14.96
C GLU A 88 -16.70 -3.03 -14.85
N MET A 89 -16.46 -3.52 -13.63
CA MET A 89 -15.86 -4.84 -13.40
C MET A 89 -16.65 -6.02 -13.99
N ARG A 90 -17.96 -5.85 -14.19
CA ARG A 90 -18.77 -6.91 -14.82
C ARG A 90 -18.39 -7.09 -16.29
N ARG A 91 -17.91 -6.02 -16.93
CA ARG A 91 -17.66 -5.95 -18.36
C ARG A 91 -16.19 -6.08 -18.71
N VAL A 92 -15.32 -5.35 -18.00
CA VAL A 92 -13.91 -5.20 -18.37
C VAL A 92 -13.00 -5.35 -17.15
N ARG A 93 -11.91 -6.10 -17.32
CA ARG A 93 -10.83 -6.14 -16.34
C ARG A 93 -9.98 -4.89 -16.42
N THR A 94 -10.22 -3.93 -15.54
CA THR A 94 -9.41 -2.70 -15.47
C THR A 94 -8.63 -2.63 -14.15
N ALA A 95 -7.38 -2.16 -14.23
CA ALA A 95 -6.57 -1.87 -13.04
C ALA A 95 -7.21 -0.77 -12.18
N GLN A 96 -8.04 0.10 -12.77
CA GLN A 96 -8.70 1.19 -12.07
C GLN A 96 -9.75 0.68 -11.10
N ALA A 97 -10.71 -0.10 -11.60
CA ALA A 97 -11.76 -0.65 -10.76
C ALA A 97 -11.18 -1.59 -9.70
N THR A 98 -10.17 -2.40 -10.07
CA THR A 98 -9.44 -3.26 -9.12
C THR A 98 -8.82 -2.45 -7.99
N TYR A 99 -8.08 -1.38 -8.31
CA TYR A 99 -7.46 -0.50 -7.32
C TYR A 99 -8.51 0.16 -6.41
N PHE A 100 -9.60 0.65 -7.00
CA PHE A 100 -10.69 1.28 -6.27
C PHE A 100 -11.34 0.30 -5.27
N MET A 101 -11.59 -0.95 -5.69
CA MET A 101 -12.20 -1.97 -4.83
C MET A 101 -11.28 -2.43 -3.72
N GLN A 102 -9.99 -2.61 -4.01
CA GLN A 102 -8.99 -2.86 -2.98
C GLN A 102 -8.94 -1.72 -1.94
N TYR A 103 -9.06 -0.46 -2.41
CA TYR A 103 -9.09 0.71 -1.54
C TYR A 103 -10.35 0.74 -0.66
N LEU A 104 -11.51 0.45 -1.24
CA LEU A 104 -12.79 0.33 -0.53
C LEU A 104 -12.74 -0.75 0.54
N ILE A 105 -12.26 -1.96 0.22
CA ILE A 105 -12.14 -3.08 1.16
C ILE A 105 -11.33 -2.65 2.38
N ARG A 106 -10.17 -2.03 2.17
CA ARG A 106 -9.29 -1.55 3.25
C ARG A 106 -9.96 -0.47 4.09
N GLN A 107 -10.57 0.53 3.46
CA GLN A 107 -11.29 1.61 4.16
C GLN A 107 -12.42 1.06 5.02
N TYR A 108 -13.26 0.19 4.45
CA TYR A 108 -14.40 -0.38 5.16
C TYR A 108 -13.97 -1.28 6.31
N ARG A 109 -12.88 -2.05 6.13
CA ARG A 109 -12.32 -2.90 7.17
C ARG A 109 -11.87 -2.10 8.39
N ILE A 110 -11.10 -1.02 8.19
CA ILE A 110 -10.66 -0.18 9.32
C ILE A 110 -11.85 0.58 9.93
N LEU A 111 -12.80 1.04 9.12
CA LEU A 111 -14.04 1.67 9.60
C LEU A 111 -14.81 0.73 10.54
N ALA A 112 -15.03 -0.52 10.14
CA ALA A 112 -15.73 -1.52 10.95
C ALA A 112 -15.02 -1.77 12.29
N VAL A 113 -13.68 -1.85 12.29
CA VAL A 113 -12.87 -2.01 13.52
C VAL A 113 -12.99 -0.82 14.46
N LEU A 114 -13.12 0.40 13.92
CA LEU A 114 -13.25 1.61 14.72
C LEU A 114 -14.68 1.81 15.26
N ILE A 115 -15.70 1.50 14.46
CA ILE A 115 -17.11 1.64 14.86
C ILE A 115 -17.51 0.53 15.85
N TYR A 116 -17.31 -0.74 15.49
CA TYR A 116 -17.77 -1.90 16.26
C TYR A 116 -16.74 -2.37 17.29
N ARG A 117 -16.21 -1.42 18.08
CA ARG A 117 -15.13 -1.67 19.04
C ARG A 117 -15.60 -2.14 20.42
N SER A 118 -16.89 -1.97 20.72
CA SER A 118 -17.47 -2.36 22.01
C SER A 118 -17.60 -3.88 22.12
N PRO A 119 -17.34 -4.50 23.30
CA PRO A 119 -17.48 -5.95 23.47
C PRO A 119 -18.86 -6.49 23.07
N SER A 120 -19.94 -5.72 23.28
CA SER A 120 -21.30 -6.07 22.87
C SER A 120 -21.50 -6.13 21.35
N GLN A 121 -20.66 -5.45 20.58
CA GLN A 121 -20.74 -5.34 19.12
C GLN A 121 -19.76 -6.28 18.40
N GLN A 122 -19.08 -7.16 19.13
CA GLN A 122 -18.07 -8.05 18.55
C GLN A 122 -18.64 -8.95 17.44
N HIS A 123 -19.91 -9.37 17.53
CA HIS A 123 -20.58 -10.14 16.49
C HIS A 123 -20.77 -9.33 15.18
N LEU A 124 -21.09 -8.03 15.29
CA LEU A 124 -21.17 -7.13 14.13
C LEU A 124 -19.78 -6.95 13.52
N LEU A 125 -18.75 -6.72 14.35
CA LEU A 125 -17.38 -6.63 13.87
C LEU A 125 -16.99 -7.87 13.07
N GLN A 126 -17.21 -9.07 13.60
CA GLN A 126 -16.89 -10.31 12.88
C GLN A 126 -17.66 -10.45 11.57
N THR A 127 -18.93 -10.03 11.55
CA THR A 127 -19.75 -10.03 10.32
C THR A 127 -19.15 -9.12 9.26
N HIS A 128 -18.78 -7.89 9.61
CA HIS A 128 -18.18 -6.95 8.65
C HIS A 128 -16.77 -7.35 8.22
N ILE A 129 -15.97 -7.94 9.11
CA ILE A 129 -14.66 -8.51 8.74
C ILE A 129 -14.81 -9.68 7.77
N LYS A 130 -15.82 -10.54 7.98
CA LYS A 130 -16.14 -11.63 7.04
C LYS A 130 -16.51 -11.08 5.66
N ILE A 131 -17.38 -10.07 5.58
CA ILE A 131 -17.74 -9.40 4.32
C ILE A 131 -16.47 -8.87 3.61
N CYS A 132 -15.56 -8.22 4.34
CA CYS A 132 -14.30 -7.75 3.75
C CYS A 132 -13.40 -8.88 3.24
N ASN A 133 -13.30 -10.00 3.96
CA ASN A 133 -12.49 -11.14 3.55
C ASN A 133 -13.06 -11.81 2.29
N GLU A 134 -14.37 -12.04 2.26
CA GLU A 134 -15.05 -12.65 1.11
C GLU A 134 -14.98 -11.73 -0.12
N ALA A 135 -15.13 -10.41 0.05
CA ALA A 135 -14.95 -9.44 -1.02
C ALA A 135 -13.51 -9.40 -1.56
N TYR A 136 -12.51 -9.55 -0.68
CA TYR A 136 -11.11 -9.64 -1.09
C TYR A 136 -10.84 -10.90 -1.91
N GLN A 137 -11.31 -12.07 -1.45
CA GLN A 137 -11.19 -13.33 -2.18
C GLN A 137 -11.92 -13.29 -3.53
N ALA A 138 -13.11 -12.71 -3.57
CA ALA A 138 -13.87 -12.51 -4.79
C ALA A 138 -13.12 -11.62 -5.78
N LEU A 139 -12.45 -10.57 -5.30
CA LEU A 139 -11.67 -9.67 -6.14
C LEU A 139 -10.43 -10.36 -6.73
N GLU A 140 -9.72 -11.18 -5.93
CA GLU A 140 -8.60 -11.99 -6.41
C GLU A 140 -9.07 -13.01 -7.46
N ALA A 141 -10.10 -13.81 -7.13
CA ALA A 141 -10.65 -14.81 -8.05
C ALA A 141 -11.14 -14.18 -9.36
N TRP A 142 -11.84 -13.05 -9.29
CA TRP A 142 -12.28 -12.31 -10.47
C TRP A 142 -11.09 -11.83 -11.32
N PHE A 143 -10.03 -11.33 -10.69
CA PHE A 143 -8.86 -10.80 -11.42
C PHE A 143 -8.11 -11.91 -12.18
N ASP A 144 -7.93 -13.06 -11.53
CA ASP A 144 -7.20 -14.20 -12.07
C ASP A 144 -7.98 -14.92 -13.17
N GLN A 145 -9.28 -15.16 -12.96
CA GLN A 145 -10.11 -15.98 -13.84
C GLN A 145 -10.93 -15.17 -14.85
N PHE A 146 -10.78 -13.84 -14.89
CA PHE A 146 -11.66 -12.93 -15.65
C PHE A 146 -11.98 -13.40 -17.09
N HIS A 147 -10.95 -13.82 -17.82
CA HIS A 147 -11.05 -14.21 -19.23
C HIS A 147 -11.70 -15.59 -19.43
N GLU A 148 -11.77 -16.41 -18.37
CA GLU A 148 -12.36 -17.75 -18.37
C GLU A 148 -13.83 -17.74 -17.94
N LEU A 149 -14.28 -16.67 -17.27
CA LEU A 149 -15.64 -16.53 -16.76
C LEU A 149 -16.58 -15.93 -17.83
N SER A 150 -17.72 -16.60 -18.05
CA SER A 150 -18.87 -16.01 -18.76
C SER A 150 -19.47 -14.82 -17.98
N PRO A 151 -20.26 -13.94 -18.62
CA PRO A 151 -20.88 -12.80 -17.93
C PRO A 151 -21.65 -13.18 -16.65
N ASN A 152 -22.45 -14.25 -16.68
CA ASN A 152 -23.21 -14.71 -15.51
C ASN A 152 -22.31 -15.28 -14.40
N GLN A 153 -21.21 -15.95 -14.77
CA GLN A 153 -20.22 -16.41 -13.80
C GLN A 153 -19.46 -15.24 -13.18
N ARG A 154 -19.16 -14.18 -13.93
CA ARG A 154 -18.56 -12.94 -13.40
C ARG A 154 -19.46 -12.30 -12.35
N ASP A 155 -20.75 -12.20 -12.63
CA ASP A 155 -21.73 -11.67 -11.66
C ASP A 155 -21.81 -12.52 -10.39
N THR A 156 -21.67 -13.84 -10.52
CA THR A 156 -21.64 -14.78 -9.39
C THR A 156 -20.37 -14.59 -8.56
N VAL A 157 -19.20 -14.56 -9.20
CA VAL A 157 -17.90 -14.34 -8.53
C VAL A 157 -17.87 -12.98 -7.83
N LEU A 158 -18.49 -11.95 -8.41
CA LEU A 158 -18.54 -10.60 -7.85
C LEU A 158 -19.60 -10.41 -6.75
N GLN A 159 -20.45 -11.41 -6.43
CA GLN A 159 -21.49 -11.27 -5.39
C GLN A 159 -20.96 -10.83 -4.01
N PRO A 160 -19.86 -11.38 -3.49
CA PRO A 160 -19.30 -10.92 -2.22
C PRO A 160 -18.85 -9.46 -2.27
N LEU A 161 -18.28 -9.02 -3.39
CA LEU A 161 -17.89 -7.63 -3.60
C LEU A 161 -19.11 -6.71 -3.69
N GLN A 162 -20.20 -7.16 -4.34
CA GLN A 162 -21.48 -6.44 -4.35
C GLN A 162 -22.04 -6.28 -2.93
N THR A 163 -21.92 -7.33 -2.11
CA THR A 163 -22.37 -7.30 -0.71
C THR A 163 -21.60 -6.25 0.09
N LEU A 164 -20.28 -6.16 -0.10
CA LEU A 164 -19.48 -5.07 0.48
C LEU A 164 -19.93 -3.69 -0.03
N CYS A 165 -20.16 -3.54 -1.34
CA CYS A 165 -20.62 -2.26 -1.91
C CYS A 165 -21.94 -1.81 -1.26
N ARG A 166 -22.91 -2.72 -1.12
CA ARG A 166 -24.19 -2.43 -0.43
C ARG A 166 -23.98 -2.05 1.03
N ALA A 167 -23.09 -2.76 1.74
CA ALA A 167 -22.78 -2.46 3.13
C ALA A 167 -22.14 -1.07 3.27
N ALA A 168 -21.18 -0.74 2.39
CA ALA A 168 -20.55 0.58 2.33
C ALA A 168 -21.56 1.69 2.02
N SER A 169 -22.38 1.54 0.98
CA SER A 169 -23.42 2.52 0.62
C SER A 169 -24.42 2.78 1.76
N ARG A 170 -24.75 1.76 2.55
CA ARG A 170 -25.67 1.89 3.70
C ARG A 170 -25.01 2.57 4.90
N THR A 171 -23.74 2.28 5.16
CA THR A 171 -23.03 2.85 6.31
C THR A 171 -22.57 4.29 6.05
N MET A 172 -22.17 4.62 4.82
CA MET A 172 -21.51 5.89 4.46
C MET A 172 -22.26 7.17 4.88
N PRO A 173 -23.60 7.28 4.78
CA PRO A 173 -24.34 8.46 5.23
C PRO A 173 -24.17 8.79 6.71
N GLU A 174 -23.89 7.78 7.53
CA GLU A 174 -23.76 7.92 8.99
C GLU A 174 -22.31 8.13 9.42
N VAL A 175 -21.34 8.02 8.48
CA VAL A 175 -19.92 8.10 8.82
C VAL A 175 -19.51 9.56 9.04
N PRO A 176 -18.96 9.92 10.21
CA PRO A 176 -18.38 11.23 10.48
C PRO A 176 -17.24 11.56 9.52
N VAL A 177 -17.15 12.82 9.06
CA VAL A 177 -16.16 13.27 8.07
C VAL A 177 -14.72 12.99 8.53
N GLU A 178 -14.38 13.27 9.79
CA GLU A 178 -13.03 13.03 10.31
C GLU A 178 -12.70 11.53 10.35
N LEU A 179 -13.68 10.70 10.69
CA LEU A 179 -13.52 9.24 10.66
C LEU A 179 -13.32 8.74 9.23
N ALA A 180 -14.07 9.25 8.26
CA ALA A 180 -13.90 8.93 6.85
C ALA A 180 -12.51 9.32 6.34
N GLN A 181 -12.03 10.53 6.68
CA GLN A 181 -10.69 11.01 6.35
C GLN A 181 -9.58 10.15 6.99
N TYR A 182 -9.76 9.74 8.25
CA TYR A 182 -8.86 8.79 8.91
C TYR A 182 -8.81 7.47 8.12
N CYS A 183 -9.96 6.88 7.77
CA CYS A 183 -10.02 5.61 7.04
C CYS A 183 -9.39 5.74 5.64
N ALA A 184 -9.61 6.86 4.94
CA ALA A 184 -8.98 7.18 3.67
C ALA A 184 -7.45 7.24 3.78
N LYS A 185 -6.92 8.04 4.70
CA LYS A 185 -5.48 8.15 4.91
C LYS A 185 -4.84 6.82 5.30
N TYR A 186 -5.53 6.03 6.14
CA TYR A 186 -5.09 4.69 6.52
C TYR A 186 -4.98 3.77 5.29
N SER A 187 -6.04 3.72 4.48
CA SER A 187 -6.08 2.87 3.28
C SER A 187 -5.07 3.28 2.21
N LEU A 188 -4.82 4.59 2.03
CA LEU A 188 -3.77 5.11 1.16
C LEU A 188 -2.38 4.68 1.65
N ALA A 189 -2.09 4.84 2.94
CA ALA A 189 -0.80 4.43 3.52
C ALA A 189 -0.54 2.93 3.34
N VAL A 190 -1.53 2.08 3.67
CA VAL A 190 -1.45 0.63 3.40
C VAL A 190 -1.25 0.35 1.91
N GLY A 191 -1.97 1.07 1.05
CA GLY A 191 -1.85 0.97 -0.39
C GLY A 191 -0.44 1.27 -0.91
N VAL A 192 0.22 2.30 -0.38
CA VAL A 192 1.61 2.65 -0.70
C VAL A 192 2.56 1.56 -0.24
N LEU A 193 2.42 1.07 1.00
CA LEU A 193 3.31 0.02 1.53
C LEU A 193 3.23 -1.27 0.72
N ASN A 194 2.02 -1.75 0.43
CA ASN A 194 1.85 -2.98 -0.34
C ASN A 194 2.38 -2.87 -1.77
N LYS A 195 2.21 -1.71 -2.42
CA LYS A 195 2.70 -1.47 -3.78
C LYS A 195 4.20 -1.26 -3.82
N GLY A 196 4.75 -0.54 -2.83
CA GLY A 196 6.19 -0.39 -2.66
C GLY A 196 6.85 -1.75 -2.45
N LEU A 197 6.25 -2.62 -1.64
CA LEU A 197 6.72 -3.99 -1.45
C LEU A 197 6.67 -4.81 -2.74
N ARG A 198 5.53 -4.78 -3.46
CA ARG A 198 5.42 -5.45 -4.77
C ARG A 198 6.45 -4.94 -5.79
N PHE A 199 6.74 -3.64 -5.77
CA PHE A 199 7.73 -3.05 -6.66
C PHE A 199 9.12 -3.64 -6.37
N ILE A 200 9.58 -3.62 -5.12
CA ILE A 200 10.91 -4.14 -4.74
C ILE A 200 11.05 -5.66 -4.80
N GLU A 201 9.94 -6.40 -4.89
CA GLU A 201 9.93 -7.85 -5.08
C GLU A 201 10.21 -8.28 -6.52
N HIS A 202 10.21 -7.34 -7.47
CA HIS A 202 10.62 -7.63 -8.83
C HIS A 202 12.09 -8.09 -8.85
N PRO A 203 12.44 -9.06 -9.72
CA PRO A 203 13.82 -9.47 -9.91
C PRO A 203 14.74 -8.29 -10.28
N SER A 204 16.00 -8.31 -9.84
CA SER A 204 16.92 -7.17 -10.07
C SER A 204 17.13 -6.85 -11.54
N ASN A 205 17.13 -7.84 -12.44
CA ASN A 205 17.21 -7.57 -13.87
C ASN A 205 16.00 -6.78 -14.40
N ILE A 206 14.79 -7.00 -13.84
CA ILE A 206 13.60 -6.21 -14.16
C ILE A 206 13.73 -4.78 -13.62
N LEU A 207 14.16 -4.62 -12.37
CA LEU A 207 14.33 -3.29 -11.76
C LEU A 207 15.39 -2.45 -12.48
N CYS A 208 16.54 -3.04 -12.82
CA CYS A 208 17.57 -2.38 -13.61
C CYS A 208 17.10 -2.05 -15.04
N ALA A 209 16.39 -2.98 -15.68
CA ALA A 209 15.79 -2.72 -16.99
C ALA A 209 14.79 -1.56 -16.93
N PHE A 210 13.97 -1.51 -15.87
CA PHE A 210 12.98 -0.45 -15.67
C PHE A 210 13.63 0.92 -15.48
N ASP A 211 14.66 1.02 -14.65
CA ASP A 211 15.43 2.25 -14.45
C ASP A 211 16.02 2.79 -15.76
N GLU A 212 16.67 1.92 -16.55
CA GLU A 212 17.19 2.32 -17.88
C GLU A 212 16.10 2.75 -18.85
N THR A 213 14.95 2.06 -18.82
CA THR A 213 13.80 2.35 -19.69
C THR A 213 13.20 3.70 -19.36
N ALA A 214 13.00 3.98 -18.07
CA ALA A 214 12.50 5.25 -17.57
C ALA A 214 13.42 6.41 -17.97
N ARG A 215 14.75 6.20 -17.95
CA ARG A 215 15.75 7.17 -18.42
C ARG A 215 15.86 7.32 -19.94
N GLY A 216 15.01 6.65 -20.72
CA GLY A 216 14.92 6.83 -22.16
C GLY A 216 15.71 5.85 -23.00
N SER A 217 16.30 4.80 -22.39
CA SER A 217 17.02 3.77 -23.15
C SER A 217 16.11 3.08 -24.17
N ASN A 218 16.72 2.56 -25.24
CA ASN A 218 15.99 1.84 -26.27
C ASN A 218 15.46 0.50 -25.72
N ALA A 219 14.14 0.33 -25.76
CA ALA A 219 13.43 -0.80 -25.19
C ALA A 219 13.95 -2.16 -25.68
N TYR A 220 14.25 -2.29 -26.98
CA TYR A 220 14.73 -3.55 -27.57
C TYR A 220 16.14 -3.89 -27.09
N HIS A 221 17.03 -2.90 -27.07
CA HIS A 221 18.40 -3.11 -26.57
C HIS A 221 18.42 -3.42 -25.07
N THR A 222 17.62 -2.72 -24.27
CA THR A 222 17.49 -2.96 -22.83
C THR A 222 16.93 -4.37 -22.57
N ALA A 223 15.90 -4.80 -23.29
CA ALA A 223 15.36 -6.17 -23.16
C ALA A 223 16.43 -7.24 -23.43
N ARG A 224 17.25 -7.07 -24.49
CA ARG A 224 18.35 -8.00 -24.80
C ARG A 224 19.45 -7.96 -23.74
N LYS A 225 19.83 -6.77 -23.26
CA LYS A 225 20.85 -6.59 -22.21
C LYS A 225 20.52 -7.36 -20.94
N TYR A 226 19.25 -7.39 -20.55
CA TYR A 226 18.78 -8.06 -19.33
C TYR A 226 18.19 -9.47 -19.58
N HIS A 227 18.42 -10.04 -20.77
CA HIS A 227 17.97 -11.38 -21.17
C HIS A 227 16.46 -11.61 -21.03
N LEU A 228 15.66 -10.59 -21.36
CA LEU A 228 14.20 -10.63 -21.29
C LEU A 228 13.61 -10.82 -22.68
N LYS A 229 12.61 -11.70 -22.79
CA LYS A 229 11.75 -11.77 -23.98
C LYS A 229 10.99 -10.45 -24.10
N TYR A 230 10.90 -9.89 -25.31
CA TYR A 230 10.36 -8.53 -25.50
C TYR A 230 8.89 -8.38 -25.05
N SER A 231 8.05 -9.41 -25.27
CA SER A 231 6.66 -9.44 -24.78
C SER A 231 6.58 -9.32 -23.26
N ASP A 232 7.47 -10.03 -22.58
CA ASP A 232 7.47 -10.14 -21.13
C ASP A 232 8.06 -8.85 -20.55
N TYR A 233 9.12 -8.32 -21.17
CA TYR A 233 9.66 -7.00 -20.88
C TYR A 233 8.58 -5.91 -20.95
N GLN A 234 7.77 -5.87 -22.01
CA GLN A 234 6.67 -4.90 -22.14
C GLN A 234 5.71 -4.96 -20.96
N ALA A 235 5.25 -6.16 -20.61
CA ALA A 235 4.33 -6.35 -19.50
C ALA A 235 4.96 -5.95 -18.15
N GLN A 236 6.22 -6.32 -17.92
CA GLN A 236 6.94 -6.02 -16.68
C GLN A 236 7.24 -4.53 -16.52
N MET A 237 7.63 -3.82 -17.59
CA MET A 237 7.83 -2.38 -17.54
C MET A 237 6.53 -1.64 -17.22
N LEU A 238 5.42 -2.10 -17.80
CA LEU A 238 4.10 -1.55 -17.50
C LEU A 238 3.64 -1.86 -16.08
N ASP A 239 3.89 -3.05 -15.54
CA ASP A 239 3.56 -3.37 -14.13
C ASP A 239 4.34 -2.44 -13.18
N CYS A 240 5.65 -2.31 -13.38
CA CYS A 240 6.50 -1.39 -12.61
C CYS A 240 6.00 0.08 -12.71
N ALA A 241 5.69 0.55 -13.91
CA ALA A 241 5.18 1.90 -14.13
C ALA A 241 3.82 2.13 -13.46
N ASN A 242 2.93 1.12 -13.50
CA ASN A 242 1.62 1.17 -12.86
C ASN A 242 1.74 1.17 -11.33
N LEU A 243 2.66 0.41 -10.75
CA LEU A 243 2.93 0.45 -9.31
C LEU A 243 3.42 1.85 -8.88
N ILE A 244 4.33 2.47 -9.64
CA ILE A 244 4.80 3.84 -9.36
C ILE A 244 3.66 4.85 -9.52
N TYR A 245 2.85 4.72 -10.57
CA TYR A 245 1.67 5.55 -10.76
C TYR A 245 0.74 5.48 -9.55
N GLU A 246 0.42 4.28 -9.08
CA GLU A 246 -0.49 4.12 -7.94
C GLU A 246 0.11 4.61 -6.61
N ILE A 247 1.41 4.44 -6.39
CA ILE A 247 2.12 5.02 -5.24
C ILE A 247 2.05 6.55 -5.30
N HIS A 248 2.28 7.13 -6.47
CA HIS A 248 2.23 8.56 -6.67
C HIS A 248 0.83 9.14 -6.47
N GLN A 249 -0.20 8.49 -7.02
CA GLN A 249 -1.61 8.87 -6.84
C GLN A 249 -2.05 8.77 -5.36
N SER A 250 -1.38 7.93 -4.58
CA SER A 250 -1.61 7.80 -3.13
C SER A 250 -0.77 8.75 -2.27
N SER A 251 0.10 9.57 -2.89
CA SER A 251 0.98 10.50 -2.19
C SER A 251 0.25 11.79 -1.81
N SER A 252 0.89 12.63 -0.98
CA SER A 252 0.31 13.91 -0.53
C SER A 252 0.17 14.96 -1.63
N GLN A 253 0.85 14.78 -2.76
CA GLN A 253 0.87 15.73 -3.88
C GLN A 253 0.83 14.94 -5.19
N PRO A 254 -0.34 14.36 -5.55
CA PRO A 254 -0.51 13.71 -6.83
C PRO A 254 -0.51 14.76 -7.94
N ASP A 255 0.13 14.41 -9.06
CA ASP A 255 0.08 15.18 -10.30
C ASP A 255 -1.21 14.81 -11.04
N PRO A 256 -2.17 15.75 -11.18
CA PRO A 256 -3.44 15.47 -11.85
C PRO A 256 -3.28 15.21 -13.35
N GLY A 257 -2.17 15.65 -13.96
CA GLY A 257 -1.87 15.41 -15.37
C GLY A 257 -1.19 14.07 -15.65
N PHE A 258 -0.70 13.38 -14.61
CA PHE A 258 -0.07 12.08 -14.78
C PHE A 258 -1.14 11.01 -14.92
N GLN A 259 -1.30 10.48 -16.14
CA GLN A 259 -2.23 9.39 -16.44
C GLN A 259 -1.60 8.02 -16.22
N ARG A 260 -2.45 7.00 -15.99
CA ARG A 260 -1.99 5.62 -15.80
C ARG A 260 -1.25 5.12 -17.05
N PRO A 261 0.01 4.64 -16.94
CA PRO A 261 0.77 4.14 -18.08
C PRO A 261 0.11 2.93 -18.77
N GLN A 262 -0.01 2.99 -20.10
CA GLN A 262 -0.53 1.95 -20.99
C GLN A 262 0.51 1.46 -22.02
N THR A 263 1.59 2.23 -22.23
CA THR A 263 2.63 1.93 -23.22
C THR A 263 4.04 2.11 -22.63
N ILE A 264 5.05 1.46 -23.22
CA ILE A 264 6.46 1.65 -22.78
C ILE A 264 6.87 3.12 -22.87
N ALA A 265 6.41 3.85 -23.90
CA ALA A 265 6.74 5.27 -24.05
C ALA A 265 6.33 6.08 -22.81
N GLN A 266 5.19 5.74 -22.19
CA GLN A 266 4.72 6.39 -20.97
C GLN A 266 5.51 6.01 -19.72
N CYS A 267 6.35 4.97 -19.75
CA CYS A 267 7.30 4.67 -18.66
C CYS A 267 8.37 5.76 -18.51
N ARG A 268 8.56 6.60 -19.54
CA ARG A 268 9.50 7.73 -19.56
C ARG A 268 8.88 9.03 -19.03
N HIS A 269 7.69 8.96 -18.44
CA HIS A 269 7.01 10.15 -17.92
C HIS A 269 7.88 10.83 -16.84
N PRO A 270 7.95 12.18 -16.78
CA PRO A 270 8.78 12.90 -15.81
C PRO A 270 8.51 12.54 -14.34
N VAL A 271 7.27 12.17 -14.00
CA VAL A 271 6.94 11.67 -12.65
C VAL A 271 7.64 10.33 -12.36
N ILE A 272 7.65 9.40 -13.31
CA ILE A 272 8.32 8.11 -13.13
C ILE A 272 9.83 8.30 -13.05
N GLN A 273 10.41 9.13 -13.93
CA GLN A 273 11.83 9.47 -13.89
C GLN A 273 12.26 9.99 -12.52
N ARG A 274 11.55 10.99 -11.98
CA ARG A 274 11.80 11.52 -10.62
C ARG A 274 11.66 10.48 -9.51
N MET A 275 10.89 9.41 -9.71
CA MET A 275 10.71 8.35 -8.72
C MET A 275 11.85 7.33 -8.74
N VAL A 276 12.55 7.16 -9.86
CA VAL A 276 13.67 6.21 -10.00
C VAL A 276 15.05 6.87 -9.98
N GLU A 277 15.12 8.19 -10.19
CA GLU A 277 16.33 8.99 -10.04
C GLU A 277 16.95 8.87 -8.63
N ASN A 278 18.27 9.11 -8.56
CA ASN A 278 19.03 9.07 -7.30
C ASN A 278 18.78 7.80 -6.49
N ASN A 279 18.88 6.63 -7.13
CA ASN A 279 18.61 5.33 -6.50
C ASN A 279 17.20 5.24 -5.88
N ALA A 280 16.21 5.85 -6.54
CA ALA A 280 14.83 5.90 -6.11
C ALA A 280 14.57 6.57 -4.74
N ASP A 281 15.42 7.53 -4.35
CA ASP A 281 15.31 8.26 -3.07
C ASP A 281 13.89 8.80 -2.81
N ARG A 282 13.23 9.36 -3.83
CA ARG A 282 11.88 9.90 -3.71
C ARG A 282 10.83 8.82 -3.43
N LEU A 283 10.92 7.69 -4.13
CA LEU A 283 10.03 6.54 -3.93
C LEU A 283 10.21 5.98 -2.50
N VAL A 284 11.46 5.81 -2.07
CA VAL A 284 11.81 5.35 -0.72
C VAL A 284 11.27 6.30 0.34
N GLN A 285 11.38 7.61 0.13
CA GLN A 285 10.85 8.62 1.04
C GLN A 285 9.33 8.53 1.18
N ILE A 286 8.58 8.38 0.07
CA ILE A 286 7.11 8.24 0.10
C ILE A 286 6.69 6.98 0.87
N ILE A 287 7.38 5.86 0.64
CA ILE A 287 7.12 4.60 1.36
C ILE A 287 7.40 4.77 2.85
N HIS A 288 8.51 5.41 3.22
CA HIS A 288 8.82 5.69 4.62
C HIS A 288 7.84 6.62 5.31
N ASP A 289 7.33 7.63 4.60
CA ASP A 289 6.32 8.54 5.13
C ASP A 289 4.99 7.82 5.33
N ALA A 290 4.58 6.97 4.39
CA ALA A 290 3.40 6.11 4.54
C ALA A 290 3.53 5.16 5.74
N GLN A 291 4.69 4.52 5.90
CA GLN A 291 4.97 3.66 7.06
C GLN A 291 4.85 4.43 8.37
N TYR A 292 5.49 5.60 8.44
CA TYR A 292 5.47 6.45 9.62
C TYR A 292 4.04 6.90 10.00
N TRP A 293 3.25 7.29 9.01
CA TRP A 293 1.86 7.68 9.24
C TRP A 293 1.02 6.51 9.71
N LEU A 294 1.15 5.34 9.08
CA LEU A 294 0.41 4.14 9.44
C LEU A 294 0.71 3.74 10.90
N GLU A 295 1.99 3.64 11.27
CA GLU A 295 2.40 3.33 12.66
C GLU A 295 1.82 4.33 13.66
N ARG A 296 1.81 5.63 13.34
CA ARG A 296 1.23 6.67 14.22
C ARG A 296 -0.29 6.54 14.34
N MET A 297 -0.97 6.25 13.24
CA MET A 297 -2.41 6.11 13.22
C MET A 297 -2.85 4.91 14.06
N GLU A 298 -2.16 3.78 13.94
CA GLU A 298 -2.42 2.58 14.74
C GLU A 298 -2.02 2.75 16.20
N ALA A 299 -0.92 3.47 16.48
CA ALA A 299 -0.56 3.80 17.85
C ALA A 299 -1.63 4.68 18.53
N ALA A 300 -2.25 5.60 17.79
CA ALA A 300 -3.30 6.48 18.29
C ALA A 300 -4.61 5.74 18.57
N THR A 301 -4.96 4.73 17.79
CA THR A 301 -6.23 4.00 17.93
C THR A 301 -6.09 2.65 18.64
N GLN A 302 -4.87 2.13 18.80
CA GLN A 302 -4.59 0.75 19.24
C GLN A 302 -5.31 -0.31 18.38
N LYS A 303 -5.61 0.03 17.12
CA LYS A 303 -6.25 -0.85 16.15
C LYS A 303 -5.36 -0.96 14.93
N SER A 304 -5.14 -2.19 14.46
CA SER A 304 -4.39 -2.48 13.24
C SER A 304 -5.18 -3.45 12.39
N THR A 305 -5.25 -3.16 11.09
CA THR A 305 -5.75 -4.09 10.05
C THR A 305 -4.69 -4.40 9.01
N PHE A 306 -3.49 -3.85 9.17
CA PHE A 306 -2.34 -4.09 8.31
C PHE A 306 -1.53 -5.29 8.80
N ASP A 307 -1.17 -6.18 7.88
CA ASP A 307 -0.33 -7.33 8.19
C ASP A 307 1.16 -6.93 8.27
N TRP A 308 1.55 -6.34 9.41
CA TRP A 308 2.94 -5.99 9.67
C TRP A 308 3.88 -7.20 9.65
N ALA A 309 3.42 -8.37 10.10
CA ALA A 309 4.23 -9.57 10.17
C ALA A 309 4.56 -10.07 8.75
N GLY A 310 3.55 -10.20 7.89
CA GLY A 310 3.75 -10.55 6.48
C GLY A 310 4.56 -9.51 5.72
N TYR A 311 4.29 -8.22 5.94
CA TYR A 311 5.05 -7.13 5.32
C TYR A 311 6.54 -7.19 5.69
N THR A 312 6.86 -7.32 6.98
CA THR A 312 8.26 -7.36 7.44
C THR A 312 9.00 -8.61 6.97
N ALA A 313 8.34 -9.77 6.96
CA ALA A 313 8.91 -11.01 6.45
C ALA A 313 9.25 -10.91 4.95
N ARG A 314 8.32 -10.39 4.14
CA ARG A 314 8.53 -10.19 2.70
C ARG A 314 9.62 -9.16 2.42
N LEU A 315 9.63 -8.04 3.14
CA LEU A 315 10.68 -7.02 3.03
C LEU A 315 12.07 -7.59 3.34
N ALA A 316 12.20 -8.36 4.42
CA ALA A 316 13.45 -9.00 4.79
C ALA A 316 13.93 -9.99 3.71
N LYS A 317 13.01 -10.75 3.13
CA LYS A 317 13.29 -11.66 2.00
C LYS A 317 13.82 -10.89 0.79
N SER A 318 13.16 -9.81 0.35
CA SER A 318 13.62 -9.01 -0.79
C SER A 318 15.00 -8.40 -0.55
N GLN A 319 15.26 -7.91 0.67
CA GLN A 319 16.57 -7.39 1.05
C GLN A 319 17.67 -8.47 1.04
N ALA A 320 17.36 -9.69 1.46
CA ALA A 320 18.31 -10.81 1.43
C ALA A 320 18.67 -11.20 -0.01
N ILE A 321 17.68 -11.24 -0.91
CA ILE A 321 17.88 -11.53 -2.34
C ILE A 321 18.78 -10.47 -2.97
N ALA A 322 18.45 -9.18 -2.77
CA ALA A 322 19.24 -8.08 -3.33
C ALA A 322 20.71 -8.10 -2.87
N LYS A 323 20.97 -8.41 -1.59
CA LYS A 323 22.33 -8.57 -1.07
C LYS A 323 23.07 -9.74 -1.73
N ALA A 324 22.41 -10.88 -1.89
CA ALA A 324 23.02 -12.05 -2.52
C ALA A 324 23.37 -11.79 -4.00
N GLU A 325 22.56 -11.02 -4.71
CA GLU A 325 22.83 -10.63 -6.10
C GLU A 325 23.99 -9.63 -6.22
N GLN A 326 24.08 -8.66 -5.31
CA GLN A 326 25.21 -7.74 -5.23
C GLN A 326 26.53 -8.47 -4.97
N SER A 327 26.53 -9.49 -4.09
CA SER A 327 27.73 -10.29 -3.81
C SER A 327 28.18 -11.14 -5.00
N LYS A 328 27.26 -11.56 -5.88
CA LYS A 328 27.59 -12.32 -7.11
C LYS A 328 28.19 -11.44 -8.21
N GLN A 329 27.93 -10.14 -8.21
CA GLN A 329 28.48 -9.18 -9.18
C GLN A 329 29.85 -8.62 -8.76
N ALA A 330 30.26 -8.84 -7.50
CA ALA A 330 31.53 -8.37 -6.94
C ALA A 330 32.66 -9.42 -6.99
N VAL A 331 32.40 -10.61 -7.56
CA VAL A 331 33.34 -11.72 -7.78
C VAL A 331 33.58 -11.88 -9.27
#